data_AF-A0A2V5J506-F1
#
_entry.id   AF-A0A2V5J506-F1
#
_cell.length_a   1.000
_cell.length_b   1.000
_cell.length_c   1.000
_cell.angle_alpha   90.00
_cell.angle_beta   90.00
_cell.angle_gamma   90.00
#
_symmetry.space_group_name_H-M   'P 1'
#
loop_
_entity.id
_entity.type
_entity.pdbx_description
1 polymer ?
#
loop_
_entity_poly.entity_id
_entity_poly.type
_entity_poly.pdbx_seq_one_letter_code
_entity_poly.pdbx_strand_id
1 'polypeptide(L)'
;MLRALATAVESFQPLFDRLPDSSLVALPDLQEISSFPCDIGSELPALKAKTEELGVHIDWSHVEEGWTSKDGRYKPTREAIQERARAVRRWLYARPETEVVVVTHGAFLHFLTEDWEDSCVYEGTGWANTEYRTYDMTAALEEDEITLVECGSSRVRRGKSHGVSSPDEQSRLYGIALQGWEEQGYLLNGMQEQEISSITPMEVAG
;
A
#
# COMPACT_ATOMS: atom_id res chain seq x y z
N MET A 1 8.63 0.03 6.14
CA MET A 1 9.73 -0.66 5.41
C MET A 1 10.80 0.35 5.00
N LEU A 2 12.10 -0.03 4.95
CA LEU A 2 13.19 0.93 4.68
C LEU A 2 13.00 1.68 3.36
N ARG A 3 12.68 0.99 2.25
CA ARG A 3 12.52 1.63 0.94
C ARG A 3 11.51 2.79 0.93
N ALA A 4 10.38 2.62 1.61
CA ALA A 4 9.34 3.65 1.69
C ALA A 4 9.77 4.80 2.60
N LEU A 5 10.39 4.49 3.75
CA LEU A 5 10.93 5.52 4.65
C LEU A 5 12.01 6.35 3.97
N ALA A 6 13.00 5.71 3.33
CA ALA A 6 14.04 6.40 2.58
C ALA A 6 13.45 7.26 1.45
N THR A 7 12.49 6.72 0.69
CA THR A 7 11.79 7.49 -0.35
C THR A 7 11.09 8.73 0.23
N ALA A 8 10.42 8.60 1.39
CA ALA A 8 9.78 9.73 2.04
C ALA A 8 10.80 10.79 2.47
N VAL A 9 11.92 10.38 3.07
CA VAL A 9 12.96 11.33 3.48
C VAL A 9 13.59 12.02 2.28
N GLU A 10 14.04 11.26 1.28
CA GLU A 10 14.70 11.83 0.10
C GLU A 10 13.78 12.75 -0.70
N SER A 11 12.52 12.37 -0.88
CA SER A 11 11.55 13.16 -1.67
C SER A 11 11.09 14.42 -0.95
N PHE A 12 11.04 14.40 0.38
CA PHE A 12 10.49 15.47 1.21
C PHE A 12 11.54 16.13 2.12
N GLN A 13 12.84 15.94 1.87
CA GLN A 13 13.91 16.62 2.61
C GLN A 13 13.67 18.14 2.72
N PRO A 14 13.29 18.87 1.65
CA PRO A 14 13.02 20.31 1.77
C PRO A 14 11.86 20.66 2.71
N LEU A 15 10.92 19.73 2.94
CA LEU A 15 9.83 19.89 3.90
C LEU A 15 10.36 19.76 5.33
N PHE A 16 11.14 18.70 5.61
CA PHE A 16 11.74 18.46 6.92
C PHE A 16 12.71 19.59 7.32
N ASP A 17 13.48 20.11 6.36
CA ASP A 17 14.38 21.25 6.58
C ASP A 17 13.61 22.53 6.95
N ARG A 18 12.43 22.73 6.36
CA ARG A 18 11.61 23.94 6.55
C ARG A 18 10.71 23.85 7.79
N LEU A 19 10.24 22.65 8.11
CA LEU A 19 9.31 22.36 9.20
C LEU A 19 9.97 21.31 10.11
N PRO A 20 10.89 21.71 10.99
CA PRO A 20 11.62 20.76 11.84
C PRO A 20 10.71 20.01 12.83
N ASP A 21 9.52 20.53 13.11
CA ASP A 21 8.51 19.88 13.94
C ASP A 21 7.60 18.91 13.15
N SER A 22 7.79 18.80 11.82
CA SER A 22 7.06 17.82 11.02
C SER A 22 7.52 16.40 11.37
N SER A 23 6.57 15.49 11.56
CA SER A 23 6.85 14.11 11.98
C SER A 23 6.63 13.15 10.82
N LEU A 24 7.63 12.31 10.53
CA LEU A 24 7.47 11.15 9.68
C LEU A 24 6.92 9.99 10.52
N VAL A 25 5.67 9.60 10.33
CA VAL A 25 5.04 8.50 11.08
C VAL A 25 5.26 7.17 10.36
N ALA A 26 5.85 6.19 11.06
CA ALA A 26 5.96 4.83 10.55
C ALA A 26 4.69 4.04 10.90
N LEU A 27 3.91 3.69 9.89
CA LEU A 27 2.65 2.95 10.04
C LEU A 27 2.74 1.57 9.34
N PRO A 28 2.80 0.44 10.08
CA PRO A 28 2.96 -0.89 9.48
C PRO A 28 1.85 -1.30 8.53
N ASP A 29 0.63 -0.81 8.73
CA ASP A 29 -0.50 -1.14 7.86
C ASP A 29 -0.28 -0.73 6.39
N LEU A 30 0.62 0.21 6.12
CA LEU A 30 1.01 0.65 4.78
C LEU A 30 2.00 -0.28 4.08
N GLN A 31 2.37 -1.43 4.65
CA GLN A 31 3.33 -2.34 4.02
C GLN A 31 2.74 -3.10 2.83
N GLU A 32 3.62 -3.55 1.94
CA GLU A 32 3.25 -4.28 0.72
C GLU A 32 2.52 -5.60 1.02
N ILE A 33 1.76 -6.08 0.04
CA ILE A 33 0.73 -7.11 0.22
C ILE A 33 1.25 -8.55 0.27
N SER A 34 2.43 -8.84 -0.27
CA SER A 34 2.92 -10.22 -0.43
C SER A 34 3.84 -10.67 0.72
N SER A 35 4.16 -11.96 0.78
CA SER A 35 5.18 -12.54 1.65
C SER A 35 6.55 -12.68 0.99
N PHE A 36 6.76 -12.10 -0.20
CA PHE A 36 8.06 -12.17 -0.86
C PHE A 36 9.13 -11.53 0.04
N PRO A 37 10.38 -12.02 0.03
CA PRO A 37 11.44 -11.49 0.89
C PRO A 37 11.65 -9.98 0.74
N CYS A 38 11.43 -9.44 -0.46
CA CYS A 38 11.47 -7.99 -0.67
C CYS A 38 10.35 -7.28 0.07
N ASP A 39 9.18 -7.86 0.26
CA ASP A 39 7.99 -7.27 0.88
C ASP A 39 7.94 -7.41 2.40
N ILE A 40 8.95 -8.05 2.99
CA ILE A 40 9.11 -8.18 4.43
C ILE A 40 10.00 -7.05 4.96
N GLY A 41 9.57 -6.42 6.05
CA GLY A 41 10.30 -5.38 6.73
C GLY A 41 11.55 -5.87 7.47
N SER A 42 12.10 -5.01 8.33
CA SER A 42 13.13 -5.40 9.30
C SER A 42 12.60 -5.15 10.70
N GLU A 43 12.97 -5.99 11.67
CA GLU A 43 12.58 -5.75 13.07
C GLU A 43 12.93 -4.34 13.52
N LEU A 44 12.13 -3.79 14.44
CA LEU A 44 12.20 -2.38 14.82
C LEU A 44 13.63 -1.92 15.21
N PRO A 45 14.43 -2.65 16.00
CA PRO A 45 15.81 -2.24 16.31
C PRO A 45 16.69 -2.14 15.06
N ALA A 46 16.59 -3.11 14.15
CA ALA A 46 17.36 -3.13 12.91
C ALA A 46 16.88 -2.05 11.93
N LEU A 47 15.57 -1.79 11.87
CA LEU A 47 15.02 -0.72 11.04
C LEU A 47 15.47 0.66 11.54
N LYS A 48 15.43 0.91 12.85
CA LYS A 48 15.93 2.16 13.46
C LYS A 48 17.41 2.41 13.10
N ALA A 49 18.25 1.39 13.23
CA ALA A 49 19.66 1.49 12.85
C ALA A 49 19.85 1.83 11.36
N LYS A 50 19.07 1.20 10.47
CA LYS A 50 19.11 1.48 9.02
C LYS A 50 18.61 2.89 8.66
N THR A 51 17.81 3.52 9.51
CA THR A 51 17.27 4.86 9.27
C THR A 51 18.02 5.97 10.00
N GLU A 52 19.03 5.65 10.82
CA GLU A 52 19.79 6.65 11.58
C GLU A 52 20.45 7.69 10.67
N GLU A 53 20.99 7.23 9.54
CA GLU A 53 21.65 8.09 8.54
C GLU A 53 20.68 9.00 7.77
N LEU A 54 19.35 8.78 7.87
CA LEU A 54 18.35 9.62 7.21
C LEU A 54 18.20 10.99 7.88
N GLY A 55 18.69 11.18 9.11
CA GLY A 55 18.78 12.49 9.75
C GLY A 55 17.44 13.18 10.08
N VAL A 56 16.32 12.45 10.01
CA VAL A 56 14.98 12.95 10.36
C VAL A 56 14.40 12.21 11.56
N HIS A 57 13.52 12.88 12.31
CA HIS A 57 12.77 12.23 13.37
C HIS A 57 11.65 11.35 12.78
N ILE A 58 11.68 10.06 13.11
CA ILE A 58 10.64 9.10 12.73
C ILE A 58 9.87 8.69 13.98
N ASP A 59 8.55 8.87 13.95
CA ASP A 59 7.65 8.39 14.99
C ASP A 59 7.35 6.90 14.78
N TRP A 60 7.79 6.09 15.75
CA TRP A 60 7.66 4.64 15.76
C TRP A 60 6.51 4.13 16.64
N SER A 61 5.68 5.02 17.18
CA SER A 61 4.64 4.69 18.17
C SER A 61 3.62 3.65 17.70
N HIS A 62 3.44 3.52 16.38
CA HIS A 62 2.56 2.53 15.75
C HIS A 62 3.27 1.24 15.30
N VAL A 63 4.59 1.14 15.45
CA VAL A 63 5.36 -0.03 15.03
C VAL A 63 5.46 -1.03 16.17
N GLU A 64 4.52 -1.97 16.17
CA GLU A 64 4.43 -3.07 17.12
C GLU A 64 5.41 -4.23 16.83
N GLU A 65 5.65 -5.07 17.84
CA GLU A 65 6.39 -6.32 17.66
C GLU A 65 5.62 -7.26 16.73
N GLY A 66 6.34 -7.97 15.83
CA GLY A 66 5.73 -8.90 14.89
C GLY A 66 5.12 -8.28 13.64
N TRP A 67 5.30 -6.96 13.40
CA TRP A 67 4.80 -6.28 12.20
C TRP A 67 5.33 -6.84 10.87
N THR A 68 6.47 -7.53 10.92
CA THR A 68 7.16 -8.20 9.82
C THR A 68 6.68 -9.63 9.54
N SER A 69 5.86 -10.21 10.42
CA SER A 69 5.56 -11.66 10.45
C SER A 69 4.82 -12.21 9.23
N LYS A 70 4.15 -11.33 8.45
CA LYS A 70 3.20 -11.71 7.40
C LYS A 70 2.14 -12.71 7.87
N ASP A 71 1.79 -12.63 9.16
CA ASP A 71 0.74 -13.41 9.83
C ASP A 71 -0.28 -12.47 10.50
N GLY A 72 -1.39 -13.02 11.01
CA GLY A 72 -2.50 -12.27 11.61
C GLY A 72 -3.00 -11.13 10.72
N ARG A 73 -2.85 -9.89 11.21
CA ARG A 73 -3.21 -8.65 10.52
C ARG A 73 -2.42 -8.43 9.22
N TYR A 74 -1.23 -8.99 9.13
CA TYR A 74 -0.28 -8.79 8.04
C TYR A 74 -0.25 -9.93 7.03
N LYS A 75 -1.19 -10.88 7.13
CA LYS A 75 -1.32 -11.99 6.17
C LYS A 75 -1.42 -11.49 4.74
N PRO A 76 -0.81 -12.19 3.77
CA PRO A 76 -1.05 -11.96 2.36
C PRO A 76 -2.40 -12.56 1.94
N THR A 77 -3.48 -12.13 2.60
CA THR A 77 -4.86 -12.47 2.22
C THR A 77 -5.62 -11.21 1.84
N ARG A 78 -6.49 -11.30 0.84
CA ARG A 78 -7.31 -10.17 0.40
C ARG A 78 -8.05 -9.52 1.55
N GLU A 79 -8.63 -10.33 2.43
CA GLU A 79 -9.42 -9.89 3.57
C GLU A 79 -8.56 -9.10 4.57
N ALA A 80 -7.35 -9.59 4.89
CA ALA A 80 -6.44 -8.89 5.80
C ALA A 80 -5.93 -7.57 5.20
N ILE A 81 -5.60 -7.57 3.91
CA ILE A 81 -5.12 -6.38 3.21
C ILE A 81 -6.22 -5.31 3.11
N GLN A 82 -7.46 -5.71 2.77
CA GLN A 82 -8.62 -4.81 2.73
C GLN A 82 -8.90 -4.19 4.10
N GLU A 83 -8.82 -4.99 5.18
CA GLU A 83 -9.01 -4.48 6.54
C GLU A 83 -7.91 -3.48 6.94
N ARG A 84 -6.65 -3.75 6.58
CA ARG A 84 -5.55 -2.78 6.77
C ARG A 84 -5.81 -1.49 6.00
N ALA A 85 -6.18 -1.57 4.72
CA ALA A 85 -6.48 -0.39 3.90
C ALA A 85 -7.65 0.42 4.47
N ARG A 86 -8.71 -0.25 4.93
CA ARG A 86 -9.85 0.38 5.63
C ARG A 86 -9.41 1.09 6.91
N ALA A 87 -8.61 0.43 7.75
CA ALA A 87 -8.08 1.02 8.98
C ALA A 87 -7.19 2.24 8.71
N VAL A 88 -6.33 2.17 7.70
CA VAL A 88 -5.48 3.30 7.26
C VAL A 88 -6.34 4.49 6.83
N ARG A 89 -7.35 4.27 6.00
CA ARG A 89 -8.25 5.36 5.56
C ARG A 89 -8.93 6.05 6.73
N ARG A 90 -9.42 5.27 7.71
CA ARG A 90 -10.00 5.84 8.95
C ARG A 90 -8.97 6.61 9.77
N TRP A 91 -7.76 6.05 9.94
CA TRP A 91 -6.68 6.71 10.67
C TRP A 91 -6.29 8.03 10.01
N LEU A 92 -6.17 8.06 8.67
CA LEU A 92 -5.90 9.24 7.88
C LEU A 92 -7.01 10.29 7.99
N TYR A 93 -8.28 9.87 7.96
CA TYR A 93 -9.41 10.80 8.03
C TYR A 93 -9.55 11.46 9.39
N ALA A 94 -9.12 10.78 10.45
CA ALA A 94 -9.12 11.31 11.82
C ALA A 94 -7.94 12.24 12.12
N ARG A 95 -7.02 12.43 11.17
CA ARG A 95 -5.84 13.29 11.35
C ARG A 95 -6.25 14.77 11.47
N PRO A 96 -5.61 15.54 12.38
CA PRO A 96 -5.83 16.98 12.46
C PRO A 96 -5.18 17.75 11.29
N GLU A 97 -4.24 17.14 10.55
CA GLU A 97 -3.57 17.74 9.41
C GLU A 97 -4.53 17.97 8.23
N THR A 98 -4.40 19.10 7.54
CA THR A 98 -5.19 19.39 6.33
C THR A 98 -4.68 18.67 5.09
N GLU A 99 -3.38 18.40 5.04
CA GLU A 99 -2.72 17.69 3.95
C GLU A 99 -1.81 16.61 4.53
N VAL A 100 -1.94 15.38 4.04
CA VAL A 100 -1.13 14.24 4.45
C VAL A 100 -0.51 13.61 3.22
N VAL A 101 0.79 13.34 3.28
CA VAL A 101 1.50 12.56 2.27
C VAL A 101 1.65 11.13 2.76
N VAL A 102 1.23 10.19 1.94
CA VAL A 102 1.40 8.75 2.21
C VAL A 102 2.42 8.20 1.22
N VAL A 103 3.52 7.65 1.74
CA VAL A 103 4.55 6.95 0.95
C VAL A 103 4.46 5.46 1.26
N THR A 104 4.08 4.66 0.25
CA THR A 104 3.77 3.23 0.41
C THR A 104 4.19 2.46 -0.86
N HIS A 105 3.53 1.35 -1.17
CA HIS A 105 3.92 0.38 -2.19
C HIS A 105 2.84 0.20 -3.25
N GLY A 106 3.27 -0.21 -4.43
CA GLY A 106 2.44 -0.18 -5.64
C GLY A 106 1.18 -1.04 -5.53
N ALA A 107 1.30 -2.29 -5.08
CA ALA A 107 0.13 -3.16 -5.04
C ALA A 107 -0.81 -2.80 -3.88
N PHE A 108 -0.25 -2.41 -2.71
CA PHE A 108 -1.05 -1.89 -1.60
C PHE A 108 -1.86 -0.63 -1.95
N LEU A 109 -1.35 0.25 -2.83
CA LEU A 109 -2.07 1.46 -3.25
C LEU A 109 -3.44 1.17 -3.88
N HIS A 110 -3.61 0.05 -4.58
CA HIS A 110 -4.92 -0.32 -5.13
C HIS A 110 -5.95 -0.60 -4.04
N PHE A 111 -5.55 -1.27 -2.96
CA PHE A 111 -6.44 -1.48 -1.82
C PHE A 111 -6.70 -0.20 -1.03
N LEU A 112 -5.69 0.65 -0.90
CA LEU A 112 -5.82 1.93 -0.19
C LEU A 112 -6.74 2.90 -0.93
N THR A 113 -6.64 2.96 -2.25
CA THR A 113 -7.36 3.95 -3.08
C THR A 113 -8.62 3.39 -3.73
N GLU A 114 -8.80 2.06 -3.72
CA GLU A 114 -9.87 1.34 -4.41
C GLU A 114 -9.95 1.63 -5.92
N ASP A 115 -8.84 2.10 -6.49
CA ASP A 115 -8.68 2.30 -7.92
C ASP A 115 -7.90 1.13 -8.52
N TRP A 116 -8.56 0.37 -9.39
CA TRP A 116 -8.00 -0.78 -10.10
C TRP A 116 -7.73 -0.48 -11.57
N GLU A 117 -7.89 0.78 -12.01
CA GLU A 117 -7.49 1.17 -13.35
C GLU A 117 -6.00 0.91 -13.57
N ASP A 118 -5.67 0.30 -14.70
CA ASP A 118 -4.31 0.01 -15.12
C ASP A 118 -3.52 -0.91 -14.16
N SER A 119 -4.19 -1.66 -13.28
CA SER A 119 -3.56 -2.55 -12.29
C SER A 119 -2.67 -3.66 -12.88
N CYS A 120 -2.77 -3.91 -14.20
CA CYS A 120 -1.92 -4.85 -14.92
C CYS A 120 -0.82 -4.16 -15.75
N VAL A 121 -0.68 -2.83 -15.65
CA VAL A 121 0.37 -2.04 -16.30
C VAL A 121 1.60 -1.98 -15.40
N TYR A 122 2.78 -1.83 -16.01
CA TYR A 122 4.10 -1.93 -15.35
C TYR A 122 4.34 -3.32 -14.73
N GLU A 123 5.02 -3.39 -13.59
CA GLU A 123 5.23 -4.63 -12.80
C GLU A 123 3.95 -5.03 -12.02
N GLY A 124 2.78 -4.87 -12.65
CA GLY A 124 1.49 -5.23 -12.07
C GLY A 124 0.98 -4.26 -11.00
N THR A 125 1.41 -3.01 -10.99
CA THR A 125 0.94 -2.04 -9.97
C THR A 125 0.20 -0.87 -10.57
N GLY A 126 0.23 -0.62 -11.88
CA GLY A 126 -0.37 0.59 -12.44
C GLY A 126 0.20 1.92 -11.88
N TRP A 127 1.29 1.87 -11.12
CA TRP A 127 2.00 3.01 -10.50
C TRP A 127 3.46 2.99 -10.92
N ALA A 128 3.97 4.09 -11.47
CA ALA A 128 5.40 4.24 -11.69
C ALA A 128 6.13 4.49 -10.36
N ASN A 129 7.42 4.12 -10.28
CA ASN A 129 8.25 4.45 -9.13
C ASN A 129 8.26 5.96 -8.90
N THR A 130 8.03 6.37 -7.65
CA THR A 130 7.92 7.77 -7.20
C THR A 130 6.82 8.60 -7.87
N GLU A 131 5.85 7.96 -8.53
CA GLU A 131 4.62 8.60 -8.96
C GLU A 131 3.84 9.13 -7.75
N TYR A 132 3.21 10.30 -7.89
CA TYR A 132 2.27 10.82 -6.90
C TYR A 132 0.91 11.10 -7.54
N ARG A 133 -0.14 10.76 -6.79
CA ARG A 133 -1.53 11.12 -7.08
C ARG A 133 -2.10 11.87 -5.89
N THR A 134 -3.08 12.73 -6.14
CA THR A 134 -3.74 13.53 -5.10
C THR A 134 -5.19 13.07 -4.95
N TYR A 135 -5.66 12.97 -3.72
CA TYR A 135 -6.98 12.43 -3.40
C TYR A 135 -7.69 13.33 -2.39
N ASP A 136 -9.00 13.46 -2.57
CA ASP A 136 -9.90 13.98 -1.56
C ASP A 136 -10.48 12.83 -0.74
N MET A 137 -10.56 13.00 0.57
CA MET A 137 -11.17 11.99 1.45
C MET A 137 -12.65 12.29 1.63
N THR A 138 -13.51 11.28 1.43
CA THR A 138 -14.95 11.42 1.62
C THR A 138 -15.49 10.36 2.57
N ALA A 139 -16.35 10.75 3.50
CA ALA A 139 -17.02 9.85 4.41
C ALA A 139 -18.45 9.55 3.92
N ALA A 140 -18.78 8.27 3.76
CA ALA A 140 -20.15 7.84 3.57
C ALA A 140 -20.89 7.86 4.92
N LEU A 141 -21.95 8.69 5.02
CA LEU A 141 -22.68 8.92 6.26
C LEU A 141 -23.34 7.66 6.85
N GLU A 142 -23.63 6.65 6.01
CA GLU A 142 -24.40 5.47 6.42
C GLU A 142 -23.54 4.24 6.77
N GLU A 143 -22.27 4.21 6.36
CA GLU A 143 -21.44 2.99 6.43
C GLU A 143 -20.14 3.14 7.24
N ASP A 144 -19.88 4.32 7.82
CA ASP A 144 -18.59 4.64 8.49
C ASP A 144 -17.39 4.24 7.62
N GLU A 145 -17.55 4.44 6.30
CA GLU A 145 -16.61 4.10 5.26
C GLU A 145 -15.99 5.38 4.71
N ILE A 146 -14.67 5.42 4.77
CA ILE A 146 -13.86 6.51 4.22
C ILE A 146 -13.34 6.04 2.87
N THR A 147 -13.57 6.84 1.84
CA THR A 147 -13.07 6.59 0.49
C THR A 147 -12.10 7.68 0.06
N LEU A 148 -11.21 7.33 -0.86
CA LEU A 148 -10.26 8.26 -1.48
C LEU A 148 -10.70 8.50 -2.92
N VAL A 149 -11.00 9.75 -3.27
CA VAL A 149 -11.42 10.13 -4.62
C VAL A 149 -10.28 10.88 -5.29
N GLU A 150 -9.71 10.30 -6.35
CA GLU A 150 -8.59 10.93 -7.06
C GLU A 150 -9.03 12.28 -7.67
N CYS A 151 -8.30 13.35 -7.36
CA CYS A 151 -8.61 14.67 -7.88
C CYS A 151 -8.45 14.72 -9.41
N GLY A 152 -9.31 15.50 -10.09
CA GLY A 152 -9.26 15.62 -11.55
C GLY A 152 -7.91 16.08 -12.12
N SER A 153 -7.22 16.99 -11.43
CA SER A 153 -5.87 17.44 -11.83
C SER A 153 -4.83 16.32 -11.77
N SER A 154 -4.95 15.39 -10.82
CA SER A 154 -4.12 14.18 -10.73
C SER A 154 -4.37 13.24 -11.88
N ARG A 155 -5.64 12.98 -12.19
CA ARG A 155 -6.04 12.15 -13.33
C ARG A 155 -5.48 12.68 -14.65
N VAL A 156 -5.59 13.99 -14.88
CA VAL A 156 -5.01 14.64 -16.07
C VAL A 156 -3.49 14.49 -16.12
N ARG A 157 -2.76 14.67 -15.00
CA ARG A 157 -1.29 14.48 -14.97
C ARG A 157 -0.88 13.07 -15.40
N ARG A 158 -1.63 12.04 -15.01
CA ARG A 158 -1.35 10.65 -15.40
C ARG A 158 -2.00 10.22 -16.72
N GLY A 159 -2.50 11.17 -17.51
CA GLY A 159 -3.01 10.93 -18.87
C GLY A 159 -4.45 10.43 -18.96
N LYS A 160 -5.25 10.52 -17.89
CA LYS A 160 -6.67 10.18 -17.91
C LYS A 160 -7.51 11.38 -18.36
N SER A 161 -8.46 11.14 -19.26
CA SER A 161 -9.39 12.16 -19.77
C SER A 161 -10.80 12.04 -19.21
N HIS A 162 -11.08 10.99 -18.45
CA HIS A 162 -12.37 10.71 -17.80
C HIS A 162 -12.27 10.85 -16.29
N GLY A 163 -13.43 11.03 -15.64
CA GLY A 163 -13.56 10.95 -14.19
C GLY A 163 -13.19 9.57 -13.64
N VAL A 164 -13.28 9.39 -12.32
CA VAL A 164 -13.07 8.08 -11.69
C VAL A 164 -14.07 7.06 -12.26
N SER A 165 -13.61 5.82 -12.50
CA SER A 165 -14.46 4.73 -12.95
C SER A 165 -15.63 4.47 -12.00
N SER A 166 -16.76 3.98 -12.52
CA SER A 166 -17.92 3.64 -11.69
C SER A 166 -17.62 2.47 -10.75
N PRO A 167 -18.39 2.29 -9.65
CA PRO A 167 -18.23 1.16 -8.74
C PRO A 167 -18.31 -0.21 -9.44
N ASP A 168 -19.22 -0.38 -10.40
CA ASP A 168 -19.35 -1.61 -11.18
C ASP A 168 -18.10 -1.87 -12.03
N GLU A 169 -17.53 -0.83 -12.62
CA GLU A 169 -16.31 -0.95 -13.42
C GLU A 169 -15.09 -1.22 -12.54
N GLN A 170 -14.99 -0.58 -11.36
CA GLN A 170 -13.94 -0.90 -10.39
C GLN A 170 -14.03 -2.35 -9.91
N SER A 171 -15.25 -2.87 -9.70
CA SER A 171 -15.47 -4.28 -9.33
C SER A 171 -15.01 -5.25 -10.43
N ARG A 172 -15.28 -4.90 -11.70
CA ARG A 172 -14.81 -5.68 -12.86
C ARG A 172 -13.28 -5.64 -12.97
N LEU A 173 -12.68 -4.45 -12.84
CA LEU A 173 -11.24 -4.26 -12.89
C LEU A 173 -10.53 -4.98 -11.74
N TYR A 174 -11.10 -4.98 -10.53
CA TYR A 174 -10.60 -5.74 -9.39
C TYR A 174 -10.49 -7.23 -9.70
N GLY A 175 -11.52 -7.84 -10.31
CA GLY A 175 -11.48 -9.25 -10.70
C GLY A 175 -10.36 -9.55 -11.70
N ILE A 176 -10.16 -8.68 -12.69
CA ILE A 176 -9.08 -8.79 -13.68
C ILE A 176 -7.71 -8.64 -13.02
N ALA A 177 -7.58 -7.67 -12.11
CA ALA A 177 -6.34 -7.42 -11.37
C ALA A 177 -5.92 -8.65 -10.58
N LEU A 178 -6.85 -9.24 -9.81
CA LEU A 178 -6.58 -10.44 -9.01
C LEU A 178 -6.12 -11.61 -9.88
N GLN A 179 -6.77 -11.83 -11.02
CA GLN A 179 -6.36 -12.89 -11.95
C GLN A 179 -4.94 -12.62 -12.49
N GLY A 180 -4.67 -11.41 -12.98
CA GLY A 180 -3.37 -11.04 -13.52
C GLY A 180 -2.25 -11.10 -12.47
N TRP A 181 -2.56 -10.83 -11.21
CA TRP A 181 -1.63 -10.95 -10.08
C TRP A 181 -1.35 -12.41 -9.71
N GLU A 182 -2.38 -13.26 -9.70
CA GLU A 182 -2.21 -14.70 -9.48
C GLU A 182 -1.33 -15.33 -10.56
N GLU A 183 -1.51 -14.95 -11.82
CA GLU A 183 -0.65 -15.39 -12.95
C GLU A 183 0.83 -14.95 -12.79
N GLN A 184 1.08 -13.89 -12.03
CA GLN A 184 2.42 -13.39 -11.68
C GLN A 184 2.97 -13.99 -10.37
N GLY A 185 2.21 -14.85 -9.70
CA GLY A 185 2.60 -15.52 -8.45
C GLY A 185 2.21 -14.78 -7.17
N TYR A 186 1.45 -13.69 -7.24
CA TYR A 186 0.88 -13.04 -6.06
C TYR A 186 -0.33 -13.83 -5.55
N LEU A 187 -0.06 -14.72 -4.61
CA LEU A 187 -1.08 -15.59 -4.02
C LEU A 187 -1.70 -14.94 -2.79
N LEU A 188 -2.77 -14.17 -3.02
CA LEU A 188 -3.49 -13.44 -1.97
C LEU A 188 -4.56 -14.29 -1.25
N ASN A 189 -4.35 -15.61 -1.21
CA ASN A 189 -5.22 -16.58 -0.54
C ASN A 189 -4.66 -17.05 0.81
N GLY A 190 -3.51 -16.50 1.24
CA GLY A 190 -2.87 -16.84 2.52
C GLY A 190 -2.03 -18.11 2.49
N MET A 191 -1.79 -18.71 1.31
CA MET A 191 -0.89 -19.83 1.18
C MET A 191 0.56 -19.39 1.36
N GLN A 192 1.33 -20.13 2.15
CA GLN A 192 2.76 -19.87 2.33
C GLN A 192 3.59 -20.48 1.17
N GLU A 193 4.73 -19.86 0.83
CA GLU A 193 5.69 -20.41 -0.16
C GLU A 193 6.05 -21.88 0.11
N GLN A 194 6.14 -22.28 1.38
CA GLN A 194 6.40 -23.66 1.79
C GLN A 194 5.23 -24.61 1.45
N GLU A 195 3.98 -24.19 1.64
CA GLU A 195 2.80 -24.98 1.27
C GLU A 195 2.70 -25.17 -0.25
N ILE A 196 3.12 -24.16 -1.03
CA ILE A 196 3.15 -24.22 -2.50
C ILE A 196 4.20 -25.23 -2.98
N SER A 197 5.41 -25.21 -2.39
CA SER A 197 6.47 -26.18 -2.71
C SER A 197 6.08 -27.64 -2.43
N SER A 198 5.06 -27.86 -1.60
CA SER A 198 4.53 -29.19 -1.27
C SER A 198 3.43 -29.67 -2.22
N ILE A 199 2.90 -28.79 -3.07
CA ILE A 199 1.93 -29.13 -4.11
C ILE A 199 2.72 -29.49 -5.37
N THR A 200 3.12 -30.76 -5.48
CA THR A 200 3.65 -31.28 -6.74
C THR A 200 2.58 -31.23 -7.84
N PRO A 201 2.96 -31.07 -9.13
CA PRO A 201 1.99 -31.13 -10.21
C PRO A 201 1.38 -32.53 -10.23
N MET A 202 0.07 -32.61 -10.03
CA MET A 202 -0.69 -33.81 -10.32
C MET A 202 -0.49 -34.09 -11.82
N GLU A 203 0.18 -35.20 -12.14
CA GLU A 203 0.49 -35.66 -13.49
C GLU A 203 -0.76 -35.57 -14.37
N VAL A 204 -0.76 -34.61 -15.29
CA VAL A 204 -1.72 -34.58 -16.38
C VAL A 204 -1.30 -35.67 -17.35
N ALA A 205 -2.01 -36.80 -17.23
CA ALA A 205 -2.18 -37.90 -18.18
C ALA A 205 -1.34 -37.87 -19.46
N GLY A 206 -0.50 -38.90 -19.60
CA GLY A 206 -0.03 -39.48 -20.86
C GLY A 206 -0.02 -40.99 -20.74
#